data_AF-A0A7S2H4M0-F1
#
_entry.id   AF-A0A7S2H4M0-F1
#
_cell.length_a   1.000
_cell.length_b   1.000
_cell.length_c   1.000
_cell.angle_alpha   90.00
_cell.angle_beta   90.00
_cell.angle_gamma   90.00
#
_symmetry.space_group_name_H-M   'P 1'
#
loop_
_entity.id
_entity.type
_entity.pdbx_description
1 polymer ?
#
loop_
_entity_poly.entity_id
_entity_poly.type
_entity_poly.pdbx_seq_one_letter_code
_entity_poly.pdbx_strand_id
1 'polypeptide(L)'
;TLQQYLRENDVASCIAVPVQGQIMQRLARQTKLQEGEVPALALLSSALRSGLRFAIQRPHLMPHPMFRLWIALDAQLMQRVCTAAVGFVQLRQKDDLFSVGSAAGSAYSLTSGELTYGQHPDTSAVDAPEVTAVHPGTWLC
;
A
#
# COMPACT_ATOMS: atom_id res chain seq x y z
N THR A 1 -23.54 4.00 16.25
CA THR A 1 -22.65 4.68 15.28
C THR A 1 -21.59 5.49 16.01
N LEU A 2 -20.53 6.00 15.37
CA LEU A 2 -19.42 6.73 16.03
C LEU A 2 -19.87 7.83 17.01
N GLN A 3 -20.93 8.58 16.67
CA GLN A 3 -21.50 9.61 17.54
C GLN A 3 -22.05 9.04 18.86
N GLN A 4 -22.67 7.87 18.79
CA GLN A 4 -23.20 7.17 19.96
C GLN A 4 -22.06 6.68 20.85
N TYR A 5 -20.99 6.11 20.26
CA TYR A 5 -19.80 5.69 21.00
C TYR A 5 -19.12 6.85 21.75
N LEU A 6 -18.97 8.01 21.10
CA LEU A 6 -18.36 9.19 21.74
C LEU A 6 -19.22 9.75 22.88
N ARG A 7 -20.54 9.67 22.74
CA ARG A 7 -21.50 10.11 23.76
C ARG A 7 -21.56 9.15 24.95
N GLU A 8 -21.52 7.84 24.71
CA GLU A 8 -21.52 6.81 25.77
C GLU A 8 -20.24 6.84 26.62
N ASN A 9 -19.15 7.41 26.10
CA ASN A 9 -17.86 7.54 26.79
C ASN A 9 -17.59 8.97 27.31
N ASP A 10 -18.60 9.85 27.35
CA ASP A 10 -18.48 11.24 27.82
C ASP A 10 -17.28 12.01 27.21
N VAL A 11 -17.02 11.78 25.92
CA VAL A 11 -15.90 12.42 25.23
C VAL A 11 -16.21 13.91 25.05
N ALA A 12 -15.37 14.76 25.64
CA ALA A 12 -15.49 16.20 25.55
C ALA A 12 -15.55 16.68 24.09
N SER A 13 -16.39 17.69 23.82
CA SER A 13 -16.63 18.19 22.45
C SER A 13 -15.36 18.68 21.75
N CYS A 14 -14.37 19.17 22.51
CA CYS A 14 -13.06 19.57 22.00
C CYS A 14 -12.27 18.42 21.36
N ILE A 15 -12.55 17.16 21.72
CA ILE A 15 -11.95 15.96 21.13
C ILE A 15 -12.93 15.27 20.17
N ALA A 16 -14.22 15.23 20.50
CA ALA A 16 -15.23 14.57 19.68
C ALA A 16 -15.37 15.19 18.28
N VAL A 17 -15.29 16.52 18.16
CA VAL A 17 -15.42 17.24 16.88
C VAL A 17 -14.23 16.98 15.94
N PRO A 18 -12.96 17.12 16.37
CA PRO A 18 -11.81 16.74 15.55
C PRO A 18 -11.81 15.27 15.14
N VAL A 19 -12.19 14.36 16.04
CA VAL A 19 -12.26 12.92 15.75
C VAL A 19 -13.29 12.62 14.66
N GLN A 20 -14.49 13.19 14.77
CA GLN A 20 -15.52 13.04 13.73
C GLN A 20 -15.08 13.67 12.41
N GLY A 21 -14.52 14.89 12.44
CA GLY A 21 -14.02 15.57 11.25
C GLY A 21 -12.93 14.77 10.54
N GLN A 22 -11.97 14.22 11.29
CA GLN A 22 -10.90 13.41 10.72
C GLN A 22 -11.42 12.10 10.11
N ILE A 23 -12.37 11.44 10.76
CA ILE A 23 -12.99 10.21 10.24
C ILE A 23 -13.81 10.51 8.98
N MET A 24 -14.61 11.58 8.98
CA MET A 24 -15.38 11.98 7.79
C MET A 24 -14.47 12.39 6.64
N GLN A 25 -13.38 13.10 6.89
CA GLN A 25 -12.39 13.44 5.87
C GLN A 25 -11.71 12.19 5.30
N ARG A 26 -11.39 11.21 6.15
CA ARG A 26 -10.82 9.92 5.72
C ARG A 26 -11.81 9.05 4.96
N LEU A 27 -13.11 9.10 5.29
CA LEU A 27 -14.18 8.43 4.56
C LEU A 27 -14.51 9.12 3.22
N ALA A 28 -14.39 10.44 3.15
CA ALA A 28 -14.66 11.23 1.94
C ALA A 28 -13.56 11.07 0.88
N ARG A 29 -12.34 10.72 1.29
CA ARG A 29 -11.25 10.44 0.35
C ARG A 29 -11.51 9.08 -0.30
N GLN A 30 -11.89 9.07 -1.58
CA GLN A 30 -12.11 7.83 -2.33
C GLN A 30 -10.86 6.94 -2.26
N THR A 31 -10.97 5.83 -1.55
CA THR A 31 -9.98 4.75 -1.61
C THR A 31 -10.15 4.02 -2.93
N LYS A 32 -9.05 3.68 -3.61
CA LYS A 32 -9.13 2.79 -4.77
C LYS A 32 -9.79 1.48 -4.32
N LEU A 33 -10.83 1.07 -5.05
CA LEU A 33 -11.52 -0.20 -4.80
C LEU A 33 -10.52 -1.35 -4.84
N GLN A 34 -10.56 -2.19 -3.82
CA GLN A 34 -9.79 -3.42 -3.78
C GLN A 34 -10.54 -4.51 -4.58
N GLU A 35 -9.79 -5.47 -5.11
CA GLU A 35 -10.37 -6.55 -5.92
C GLU A 35 -11.48 -7.33 -5.17
N GLY A 36 -11.31 -7.51 -3.85
CA GLY A 36 -12.30 -8.19 -3.00
C GLY A 36 -13.61 -7.40 -2.80
N GLU A 37 -13.59 -6.09 -3.05
CA GLU A 37 -14.76 -5.21 -2.94
C GLU A 37 -15.61 -5.21 -4.23
N VAL A 38 -15.18 -5.94 -5.26
CA VAL A 38 -15.88 -6.02 -6.55
C VAL A 38 -16.32 -7.47 -6.82
N PRO A 39 -17.49 -7.90 -6.31
CA PRO A 39 -17.97 -9.27 -6.45
C PRO A 39 -18.07 -9.76 -7.91
N ALA A 40 -18.33 -8.85 -8.85
CA ALA A 40 -18.41 -9.17 -10.27
C ALA A 40 -17.09 -9.76 -10.82
N LEU A 41 -15.93 -9.42 -10.24
CA LEU A 41 -14.64 -9.99 -10.66
C LEU A 41 -14.52 -11.49 -10.34
N ALA A 42 -15.29 -12.00 -9.38
CA ALA A 42 -15.35 -13.43 -9.09
C ALA A 42 -16.03 -14.25 -10.20
N LEU A 43 -16.80 -13.60 -11.08
CA LEU A 43 -17.46 -14.25 -12.22
C LEU A 43 -16.53 -14.40 -13.43
N LEU A 44 -15.34 -13.80 -13.39
CA LEU A 44 -14.36 -13.93 -14.48
C LEU A 44 -13.69 -15.31 -14.43
N SER A 45 -13.36 -15.85 -15.60
CA SER A 45 -12.49 -17.02 -15.69
C SER A 45 -11.13 -16.72 -15.06
N SER A 46 -10.43 -17.75 -14.57
CA SER A 46 -9.09 -17.60 -13.99
C SER A 46 -8.09 -16.94 -14.96
N ALA A 47 -8.20 -17.25 -16.25
CA ALA A 47 -7.39 -16.65 -17.31
C ALA A 47 -7.67 -15.14 -17.47
N LEU A 48 -8.95 -14.74 -17.50
CA LEU A 48 -9.32 -13.33 -17.66
C LEU A 48 -9.00 -12.51 -16.40
N ARG A 49 -9.21 -13.10 -15.23
CA ARG A 49 -8.87 -12.48 -13.93
C ARG A 49 -7.36 -12.28 -13.76
N SER A 50 -6.55 -13.26 -14.13
CA SER A 50 -5.08 -13.10 -14.12
C SER A 50 -4.60 -12.08 -15.15
N GLY A 51 -5.23 -12.04 -16.34
CA GLY A 51 -4.95 -11.02 -17.35
C GLY A 51 -5.26 -9.61 -16.87
N LEU A 52 -6.39 -9.42 -16.17
CA LEU A 52 -6.75 -8.15 -15.53
C LEU A 52 -5.72 -7.74 -14.48
N ARG A 53 -5.33 -8.65 -13.56
CA ARG A 53 -4.30 -8.37 -12.54
C ARG A 53 -2.99 -7.93 -13.18
N PHE A 54 -2.53 -8.66 -14.19
CA PHE A 54 -1.32 -8.32 -14.92
C PHE A 54 -1.43 -6.95 -15.60
N ALA A 55 -2.55 -6.64 -16.24
CA ALA A 55 -2.77 -5.33 -16.87
C ALA A 55 -2.72 -4.17 -15.85
N ILE A 56 -3.25 -4.36 -14.65
CA ILE A 56 -3.22 -3.36 -13.56
C ILE A 56 -1.80 -3.20 -12.99
N GLN A 57 -1.07 -4.30 -12.78
CA GLN A 57 0.22 -4.30 -12.10
C GLN A 57 1.38 -3.92 -13.03
N ARG A 58 1.31 -4.30 -14.31
CA ARG A 58 2.36 -4.09 -15.31
C ARG A 58 2.87 -2.64 -15.38
N PRO A 59 2.04 -1.59 -15.42
CA PRO A 59 2.52 -0.20 -15.45
C PRO A 59 3.41 0.19 -14.27
N HIS A 60 3.22 -0.44 -13.11
CA HIS A 60 4.02 -0.19 -11.91
C HIS A 60 5.33 -0.98 -11.88
N LEU A 61 5.41 -2.08 -12.65
CA LEU A 61 6.61 -2.90 -12.77
C LEU A 61 7.54 -2.43 -13.90
N MET A 62 6.97 -1.88 -14.99
CA MET A 62 7.70 -1.44 -16.18
C MET A 62 8.83 -0.42 -15.94
N PRO A 63 8.76 0.49 -14.93
CA PRO A 63 9.86 1.38 -14.63
C PRO A 63 11.14 0.65 -14.19
N HIS A 64 11.01 -0.54 -13.59
CA HIS A 64 12.16 -1.30 -13.12
C HIS A 64 12.76 -2.13 -14.27
N PRO A 65 14.06 -1.97 -14.60
CA PRO A 65 14.68 -2.60 -15.77
C PRO A 65 14.56 -4.12 -15.81
N MET A 66 14.67 -4.78 -14.65
CA MET A 66 14.55 -6.24 -14.53
C MET A 66 13.15 -6.74 -14.91
N PHE A 67 12.10 -6.13 -14.35
CA PHE A 67 10.73 -6.53 -14.67
C PHE A 67 10.38 -6.18 -16.11
N ARG A 68 10.93 -5.08 -16.63
CA ARG A 68 10.78 -4.74 -18.06
C ARG A 68 11.35 -5.80 -18.97
N LEU A 69 12.55 -6.30 -18.67
CA LEU A 69 13.16 -7.38 -19.41
C LEU A 69 12.33 -8.67 -19.31
N TRP A 70 11.91 -9.07 -18.10
CA TRP A 70 11.13 -10.29 -17.92
C TRP A 70 9.78 -10.25 -18.63
N ILE A 71 9.09 -9.10 -18.61
CA ILE A 71 7.83 -8.92 -19.35
C ILE A 71 8.05 -9.04 -20.85
N ALA A 72 9.18 -8.55 -21.37
CA ALA A 72 9.51 -8.65 -22.79
C ALA A 72 9.90 -10.08 -23.21
N LEU A 73 10.55 -10.84 -22.31
CA LEU A 73 10.96 -12.22 -22.57
C LEU A 73 9.79 -13.20 -22.48
N ASP A 74 8.97 -13.11 -21.43
CA ASP A 74 7.83 -14.00 -21.21
C ASP A 74 6.73 -13.31 -20.39
N ALA A 75 5.78 -12.70 -21.11
CA ALA A 75 4.62 -12.05 -20.50
C ALA A 75 3.68 -13.05 -19.80
N GLN A 76 3.61 -14.31 -20.25
CA GLN A 76 2.75 -15.32 -19.62
C GLN A 76 3.31 -15.75 -18.27
N LEU A 77 4.62 -15.96 -18.19
CA LEU A 77 5.31 -16.20 -16.92
C LEU A 77 5.11 -15.01 -15.99
N MET A 78 5.32 -13.79 -16.47
CA MET A 78 5.15 -12.61 -15.61
C MET A 78 3.70 -12.43 -15.16
N GLN A 79 2.71 -12.77 -15.97
CA GLN A 79 1.29 -12.80 -15.56
C GLN A 79 1.05 -13.79 -14.40
N ARG A 80 1.69 -14.96 -14.41
CA ARG A 80 1.63 -15.92 -13.29
C ARG A 80 2.29 -15.37 -12.03
N VAL A 81 3.48 -14.78 -12.16
CA VAL A 81 4.20 -14.12 -11.04
C VAL A 81 3.35 -12.99 -10.46
N CYS A 82 2.78 -12.14 -11.30
CA CYS A 82 1.88 -11.06 -10.93
C CYS A 82 0.66 -11.56 -10.14
N THR A 83 0.08 -12.68 -10.58
CA THR A 83 -1.08 -13.28 -9.91
C THR A 83 -0.73 -13.89 -8.55
N ALA A 84 0.49 -14.41 -8.39
CA ALA A 84 0.91 -15.16 -7.19
C ALA A 84 1.64 -14.31 -6.14
N ALA A 85 2.44 -13.32 -6.56
CA ALA A 85 3.42 -12.66 -5.71
C ALA A 85 3.34 -11.13 -5.70
N VAL A 86 2.53 -10.52 -6.59
CA VAL A 86 2.39 -9.06 -6.66
C VAL A 86 1.04 -8.66 -6.09
N GLY A 87 1.05 -7.69 -5.18
CA GLY A 87 -0.14 -7.14 -4.55
C GLY A 87 -0.02 -5.63 -4.35
N PHE A 88 -1.13 -5.00 -3.97
CA PHE A 88 -1.14 -3.61 -3.55
C PHE A 88 -1.38 -3.53 -2.06
N VAL A 89 -0.58 -2.70 -1.38
CA VAL A 89 -0.80 -2.35 0.02
C VAL A 89 -1.29 -0.90 0.06
N GLN A 90 -2.41 -0.69 0.74
CA GLN A 90 -2.93 0.65 1.02
C GLN A 90 -2.61 1.00 2.47
N LEU A 91 -1.88 2.09 2.65
CA LEU A 91 -1.55 2.64 3.97
C LEU A 91 -2.40 3.87 4.25
N ARG A 92 -2.81 4.05 5.50
CA ARG A 92 -3.39 5.30 5.98
C ARG A 92 -2.28 6.21 6.48
N GLN A 93 -2.62 7.48 6.64
CA GLN A 93 -1.68 8.44 7.22
C GLN A 93 -1.29 8.01 8.64
N LYS A 94 0.02 7.93 8.89
CA LYS A 94 0.66 7.44 10.12
C LYS A 94 0.67 5.92 10.31
N ASP A 95 0.32 5.14 9.29
CA ASP A 95 0.57 3.70 9.31
C ASP A 95 2.04 3.44 8.93
N ASP A 96 2.66 2.49 9.60
CA ASP A 96 3.99 2.00 9.25
C ASP A 96 3.87 0.89 8.20
N LEU A 97 4.67 0.95 7.13
CA LEU A 97 4.73 -0.11 6.12
C LEU A 97 5.43 -1.36 6.66
N PHE A 98 6.49 -1.14 7.43
CA PHE A 98 7.24 -2.16 8.15
C PHE A 98 7.97 -1.49 9.32
N SER A 99 8.37 -2.29 10.31
CA SER A 99 9.03 -1.81 11.52
C SER A 99 10.42 -2.40 11.64
N VAL A 100 11.29 -1.68 12.34
CA VAL A 100 12.64 -2.12 12.64
C VAL A 100 12.65 -3.46 13.35
N GLY A 101 13.59 -4.35 12.97
CA GLY A 101 13.73 -5.68 13.55
C GLY A 101 12.70 -6.70 13.06
N SER A 102 11.73 -6.30 12.23
CA SER A 102 10.83 -7.25 11.57
C SER A 102 11.51 -7.96 10.40
N ALA A 103 11.15 -9.22 10.16
CA ALA A 103 11.66 -9.98 9.03
C ALA A 103 11.09 -9.42 7.71
N ALA A 104 11.98 -9.09 6.77
CA ALA A 104 11.59 -8.64 5.44
C ALA A 104 10.97 -9.79 4.64
N GLY A 105 9.65 -9.85 4.58
CA GLY A 105 8.89 -10.85 3.81
C GLY A 105 8.53 -10.43 2.39
N SER A 106 8.76 -9.16 2.04
CA SER A 106 8.35 -8.59 0.75
C SER A 106 9.19 -7.36 0.42
N ALA A 107 9.34 -7.08 -0.88
CA ALA A 107 9.87 -5.82 -1.36
C ALA A 107 8.71 -4.92 -1.79
N TYR A 108 8.82 -3.62 -1.49
CA TYR A 108 7.78 -2.64 -1.76
C TYR A 108 8.26 -1.60 -2.76
N SER A 109 7.37 -1.13 -3.62
CA SER A 109 7.62 0.03 -4.46
C SER A 109 6.51 1.06 -4.25
N LEU A 110 6.90 2.31 -4.00
CA LEU A 110 5.94 3.38 -3.81
C LEU A 110 5.31 3.74 -5.16
N THR A 111 4.00 3.53 -5.30
CA THR A 111 3.27 3.82 -6.56
C THR A 111 2.53 5.15 -6.52
N SER A 112 2.14 5.63 -5.33
CA SER A 112 1.47 6.92 -5.13
C SER A 112 1.54 7.35 -3.67
N GLY A 113 1.54 8.65 -3.43
CA GLY A 113 1.60 9.22 -2.08
C GLY A 113 3.02 9.56 -1.66
N GLU A 114 3.22 9.65 -0.34
CA GLU A 114 4.48 10.03 0.29
C GLU A 114 4.76 9.05 1.42
N LEU A 115 6.03 8.66 1.56
CA LEU A 115 6.51 7.82 2.64
C LEU A 115 7.84 8.38 3.12
N THR A 116 8.11 8.25 4.41
CA THR A 116 9.41 8.57 5.01
C THR A 116 10.04 7.30 5.55
N TYR A 117 11.31 7.08 5.24
CA TYR A 117 12.10 6.00 5.79
C TYR A 117 12.97 6.55 6.93
N GLY A 118 12.73 6.06 8.15
CA GLY A 118 13.46 6.48 9.35
C GLY A 118 14.50 5.44 9.74
N GLN A 119 15.72 5.90 10.00
CA GLN A 119 16.83 5.07 10.47
C GLN A 119 17.34 5.59 11.82
N HIS A 120 17.66 4.68 12.73
CA HIS A 120 18.19 5.02 14.05
C HIS A 120 19.53 4.31 14.28
N PRO A 121 20.54 4.96 14.90
CA PRO A 121 21.86 4.35 15.15
C PRO A 121 21.80 3.02 15.91
N ASP A 122 20.81 2.86 16.81
CA ASP A 122 20.64 1.64 17.60
C ASP A 122 20.27 0.41 16.76
N THR A 123 19.80 0.62 15.52
CA THR A 123 19.19 -0.44 14.70
C THR A 123 19.59 -0.39 13.23
N SER A 124 20.38 0.60 12.82
CA SER A 124 20.81 0.84 11.44
C SER A 124 22.24 1.36 11.44
N ALA A 125 22.95 1.20 10.32
CA ALA A 125 24.33 1.67 10.15
C ALA A 125 24.38 3.18 9.86
N VAL A 126 23.85 4.01 10.77
CA VAL A 126 23.85 5.48 10.70
C VAL A 126 24.42 6.05 12.00
N ASP A 127 25.18 7.15 11.91
CA ASP A 127 25.80 7.77 13.10
C ASP A 127 24.81 8.62 13.93
N ALA A 128 23.74 9.11 13.28
CA ALA A 128 22.66 9.87 13.90
C ALA A 128 21.31 9.49 13.26
N PRO A 129 20.17 9.78 13.92
CA PRO A 129 18.86 9.52 13.34
C PRO A 129 18.68 10.23 11.99
N GLU A 130 18.33 9.47 10.96
CA GLU A 130 18.14 9.98 9.59
C GLU A 130 16.72 9.68 9.12
N VAL A 131 16.11 10.65 8.42
CA VAL A 131 14.78 10.50 7.83
C VAL A 131 14.87 10.88 6.36
N THR A 132 14.60 9.90 5.50
CA THR A 132 14.71 10.05 4.05
C THR A 132 13.32 9.99 3.41
N ALA A 133 12.99 10.98 2.60
CA ALA A 133 11.77 10.96 1.81
C ALA A 133 11.88 9.88 0.71
N VAL A 134 10.87 9.01 0.63
CA VAL A 134 10.77 7.98 -0.40
C VAL A 134 9.86 8.50 -1.51
N HIS A 135 10.40 8.53 -2.73
CA HIS A 135 9.67 8.98 -3.90
C HIS A 135 9.04 7.81 -4.67
N PRO A 136 7.99 8.07 -5.48
CA PRO A 136 7.41 7.05 -6.33
C PRO A 136 8.46 6.38 -7.23
N GLY A 137 8.39 5.05 -7.33
CA GLY A 137 9.35 4.22 -8.08
C GLY A 137 10.56 3.75 -7.28
N THR A 138 10.82 4.32 -6.09
CA THR A 138 11.84 3.80 -5.17
C THR A 138 11.40 2.47 -4.58
N TRP A 139 12.35 1.52 -4.48
CA TRP A 139 12.15 0.22 -3.88
C TRP A 139 12.65 0.20 -2.43
N LEU A 140 11.91 -0.50 -1.57
CA LEU A 140 12.18 -0.67 -0.14
C LEU A 140 12.16 -2.17 0.19
N CYS A 141 13.01 -2.59 1.13
CA CYS A 141 13.06 -3.94 1.67
C CYS A 141 13.49 -3.92 3.14
#